data_AF-A0A966Q4W2-F1
#
_entry.id   AF-A0A966Q4W2-F1
#
_cell.length_a   1.000
_cell.length_b   1.000
_cell.length_c   1.000
_cell.angle_alpha   90.00
_cell.angle_beta   90.00
_cell.angle_gamma   90.00
#
_symmetry.space_group_name_H-M   'P 1'
#
loop_
_entity.id
_entity.type
_entity.pdbx_description
1 polymer ?
#
loop_
_entity_poly.entity_id
_entity_poly.type
_entity_poly.pdbx_seq_one_letter_code
_entity_poly.pdbx_strand_id
1 'polypeptide(L)'
;MVLLHASMLADVCDLHELNTGKRNEGALNAMYAWVMKVGSTLAFALSGILLNLTGFNQALGASQSPATILSLRLIDIGVPAVAVLAAIVLTCLYPISEDRAYQIREELERRRGRMRSA
;
A
#
# COMPACT_ATOMS: atom_id res chain seq x y z
N MET A 1 6.59 0.58 8.51
CA MET A 1 5.58 0.56 7.42
C MET A 1 5.72 -0.66 6.51
N VAL A 2 6.90 -0.98 5.95
CA VAL A 2 7.09 -2.16 5.07
C VAL A 2 6.73 -3.49 5.74
N LEU A 3 7.05 -3.66 7.04
CA LEU A 3 6.73 -4.87 7.79
C LEU A 3 5.22 -5.05 8.04
N LEU A 4 4.47 -3.95 8.18
CA LEU A 4 3.02 -3.99 8.42
C LEU A 4 2.27 -4.52 7.19
N HIS A 5 2.64 -4.06 6.00
CA HIS A 5 1.99 -4.52 4.76
C HIS A 5 2.16 -6.03 4.52
N ALA A 6 3.34 -6.58 4.80
CA ALA A 6 3.59 -8.01 4.66
C ALA A 6 2.77 -8.84 5.66
N SER A 7 2.64 -8.36 6.91
CA SER A 7 1.79 -9.00 7.92
C SER A 7 0.31 -8.94 7.52
N MET A 8 -0.20 -7.77 7.13
CA MET A 8 -1.59 -7.61 6.71
C MET A 8 -1.93 -8.46 5.48
N LEU A 9 -1.00 -8.61 4.53
CA LEU A 9 -1.20 -9.49 3.38
C LEU A 9 -1.30 -10.96 3.80
N ALA A 10 -0.49 -11.38 4.78
CA ALA A 10 -0.60 -12.71 5.35
C ALA A 10 -1.96 -12.93 6.06
N ASP A 11 -2.42 -11.95 6.84
CA ASP A 11 -3.73 -12.01 7.51
C ASP A 11 -4.89 -12.15 6.50
N VAL A 12 -4.81 -11.43 5.37
CA VAL A 12 -5.80 -11.55 4.28
C VAL A 12 -5.72 -12.92 3.59
N CYS A 13 -4.50 -13.45 3.38
CA CYS A 13 -4.32 -14.79 2.85
C CYS A 13 -4.94 -15.86 3.75
N ASP A 14 -4.72 -15.76 5.07
CA ASP A 14 -5.29 -16.67 6.06
C ASP A 14 -6.82 -16.56 6.08
N LEU A 15 -7.38 -15.35 6.05
CA LEU A 15 -8.83 -15.14 5.95
C LEU A 15 -9.41 -15.75 4.65
N HIS A 16 -8.71 -15.59 3.53
CA HIS A 16 -9.14 -16.15 2.25
C HIS A 16 -9.09 -17.68 2.25
N GLU A 17 -8.05 -18.29 2.84
CA GLU A 17 -7.97 -19.73 3.03
C GLU A 17 -9.11 -20.22 3.93
N LEU A 18 -9.43 -19.50 5.01
CA LEU A 18 -10.52 -19.86 5.92
C LEU A 18 -11.88 -19.91 5.21
N ASN A 19 -12.14 -18.94 4.33
CA ASN A 19 -13.41 -18.83 3.61
C ASN A 19 -13.52 -19.82 2.44
N THR A 20 -12.43 -20.09 1.72
CA THR A 20 -12.45 -20.88 0.48
C THR A 20 -11.95 -22.32 0.64
N GLY A 21 -11.24 -22.62 1.74
CA GLY A 21 -10.57 -23.90 1.96
C GLY A 21 -9.39 -24.17 1.02
N LYS A 22 -8.99 -23.20 0.18
CA LYS A 22 -7.90 -23.33 -0.79
C LYS A 22 -6.79 -22.34 -0.47
N ARG A 23 -5.55 -22.82 -0.53
CA ARG A 23 -4.36 -22.01 -0.26
C ARG A 23 -3.86 -21.34 -1.54
N ASN A 24 -4.33 -20.11 -1.79
CA ASN A 24 -4.06 -19.33 -3.01
C ASN A 24 -3.14 -18.12 -2.76
N GLU A 25 -2.14 -18.25 -1.88
CA GLU A 25 -1.23 -17.16 -1.51
C GLU A 25 -0.50 -16.55 -2.72
N GLY A 26 -0.11 -17.39 -3.69
CA GLY A 26 0.57 -16.93 -4.90
C GLY A 26 -0.29 -16.00 -5.77
N ALA A 27 -1.59 -16.28 -5.89
CA ALA A 27 -2.51 -15.45 -6.66
C ALA A 27 -2.77 -14.09 -5.96
N LEU A 28 -2.93 -14.10 -4.63
CA LEU A 28 -3.10 -12.88 -3.85
C LEU A 28 -1.84 -12.01 -3.89
N ASN A 29 -0.65 -12.60 -3.77
CA ASN A 29 0.61 -11.88 -3.89
C ASN A 29 0.83 -11.33 -5.31
N ALA A 30 0.45 -12.09 -6.35
CA ALA A 30 0.51 -11.61 -7.73
C ALA A 30 -0.42 -10.41 -7.97
N MET A 31 -1.65 -10.46 -7.45
CA MET A 31 -2.59 -9.34 -7.50
C MET A 31 -2.04 -8.11 -6.76
N TYR A 32 -1.51 -8.29 -5.55
CA TYR A 32 -0.86 -7.21 -4.80
C TYR A 32 0.28 -6.56 -5.59
N ALA A 33 1.19 -7.36 -6.15
CA ALA A 33 2.30 -6.87 -6.94
C ALA A 33 1.83 -6.13 -8.21
N TRP A 34 0.74 -6.60 -8.83
CA TRP A 34 0.15 -5.92 -9.98
C TRP A 34 -0.43 -4.56 -9.62
N VAL A 35 -1.19 -4.47 -8.51
CA VAL A 35 -1.73 -3.21 -8.00
C VAL A 35 -0.62 -2.21 -7.70
N MET A 36 0.48 -2.66 -7.09
CA MET A 36 1.65 -1.81 -6.83
C MET A 36 2.26 -1.24 -8.12
N LYS A 37 2.33 -2.02 -9.20
CA LYS A 37 2.84 -1.57 -10.51
C LYS A 37 1.92 -0.54 -11.15
N VAL A 38 0.61 -0.76 -11.09
CA VAL A 38 -0.38 0.19 -11.61
C VAL A 38 -0.31 1.50 -10.83
N GLY A 39 -0.27 1.44 -9.50
CA GLY A 39 -0.13 2.63 -8.66
C GLY A 39 1.15 3.41 -8.95
N SER A 40 2.28 2.71 -9.10
CA SER A 40 3.57 3.34 -9.44
C SER A 40 3.54 4.02 -10.81
N THR A 41 2.97 3.35 -11.81
CA THR A 41 2.83 3.91 -13.17
C THR A 41 1.96 5.16 -13.15
N LEU A 42 0.84 5.12 -12.42
CA LEU A 42 -0.05 6.28 -12.29
C LEU A 42 0.64 7.44 -11.57
N ALA A 43 1.41 7.16 -10.52
CA ALA A 43 2.18 8.18 -9.80
C ALA A 43 3.23 8.86 -10.71
N PHE A 44 3.94 8.09 -11.53
CA PHE A 44 4.88 8.65 -12.50
C PHE A 44 4.17 9.50 -13.57
N ALA A 45 3.03 9.03 -14.09
CA ALA A 45 2.25 9.79 -15.06
C ALA A 45 1.74 11.12 -14.48
N LEU A 46 1.20 11.09 -13.25
CA LEU A 46 0.73 12.28 -12.55
C LEU A 46 1.88 13.25 -12.25
N SER A 47 3.04 12.75 -11.83
CA SER A 47 4.22 13.58 -11.54
C SER A 47 4.60 14.48 -12.73
N GLY A 48 4.55 13.95 -13.96
CA GLY A 48 4.80 14.75 -15.17
C GLY A 48 3.79 15.88 -15.39
N ILE A 49 2.50 15.62 -15.14
CA ILE A 49 1.43 16.62 -15.25
C ILE A 49 1.62 17.71 -14.17
N LEU A 50 1.84 17.30 -12.92
CA LEU A 50 2.07 18.22 -11.81
C LEU A 50 3.29 19.10 -12.05
N LEU A 51 4.38 18.55 -12.60
CA LEU A 51 5.58 19.31 -12.94
C LEU A 51 5.27 20.39 -13.99
N ASN A 52 4.52 20.07 -15.04
CA ASN A 52 4.13 21.05 -16.06
C ASN A 52 3.29 22.19 -15.46
N LEU A 53 2.38 21.89 -14.54
CA LEU A 53 1.52 22.87 -13.88
C LEU A 53 2.29 23.87 -12.98
N THR A 54 3.48 23.51 -12.49
CA THR A 54 4.32 24.45 -11.71
C THR A 54 4.95 25.57 -12.54
N GLY A 55 4.87 25.49 -13.88
CA GLY A 55 5.58 26.40 -14.78
C GLY A 55 7.09 26.14 -14.83
N PHE A 56 7.53 24.95 -14.43
CA PHE A 56 8.93 24.54 -14.55
C PHE A 56 9.39 24.58 -16.02
N ASN A 57 10.45 25.34 -16.29
CA ASN A 57 11.04 25.44 -17.62
C ASN A 57 12.48 24.93 -17.61
N GLN A 58 12.71 23.76 -18.21
CA GLN A 58 14.03 23.14 -18.26
C GLN A 58 15.11 24.03 -18.88
N ALA A 59 14.77 24.90 -19.85
CA ALA A 59 15.74 25.76 -20.54
C ALA A 59 16.33 26.86 -19.63
N LEU A 60 15.64 27.24 -18.56
CA LEU A 60 16.12 28.23 -17.60
C LEU A 60 17.19 27.68 -16.65
N GLY A 61 17.37 26.34 -16.58
CA GLY A 61 18.37 25.72 -15.72
C GLY A 61 18.25 26.20 -14.27
N ALA A 62 19.33 26.75 -13.72
CA ALA A 62 19.38 27.31 -12.36
C ALA A 62 18.66 28.67 -12.20
N SER A 63 18.29 29.33 -13.29
CA SER A 63 17.63 30.65 -13.29
C SER A 63 16.11 30.55 -13.16
N GLN A 64 15.60 29.56 -12.42
CA GLN A 64 14.15 29.45 -12.13
C GLN A 64 13.69 30.58 -11.22
N SER A 65 12.42 30.98 -11.37
CA SER A 65 11.82 31.93 -10.44
C SER A 65 11.76 31.34 -9.01
N PRO A 66 11.93 32.16 -7.96
CA PRO A 66 11.75 31.71 -6.58
C PRO A 66 10.35 31.10 -6.32
N ALA A 67 9.33 31.61 -7.02
CA ALA A 67 7.96 31.08 -6.94
C ALA A 67 7.86 29.66 -7.49
N THR A 68 8.50 29.36 -8.64
CA THR A 68 8.53 28.01 -9.22
C THR A 68 9.21 27.01 -8.29
N ILE A 69 10.33 27.40 -7.68
CA ILE A 69 11.05 26.56 -6.70
C ILE A 69 10.19 26.29 -5.46
N LEU A 70 9.46 27.31 -4.98
CA LEU A 70 8.54 27.14 -3.85
C LEU A 70 7.41 26.16 -4.21
N SER A 71 6.79 26.30 -5.38
CA SER A 71 5.74 25.39 -5.85
C SER A 71 6.22 23.94 -5.96
N LEU A 72 7.44 23.72 -6.45
CA LEU A 72 8.04 22.38 -6.50
C LEU A 72 8.19 21.77 -5.10
N ARG A 73 8.69 22.55 -4.13
CA ARG A 73 8.81 22.09 -2.73
C ARG A 73 7.46 21.77 -2.10
N LEU A 74 6.44 22.59 -2.38
CA LEU A 74 5.10 22.38 -1.86
C LEU A 74 4.47 21.10 -2.43
N ILE A 75 4.69 20.79 -3.71
CA ILE A 75 4.20 19.55 -4.31
C ILE A 75 4.97 18.34 -3.78
N ASP A 76 6.29 18.44 -3.67
CA ASP A 76 7.16 17.37 -3.19
C ASP A 76 6.84 16.94 -1.75
N ILE A 77 6.39 17.87 -0.90
CA ILE A 77 5.94 17.56 0.46
C ILE A 77 4.44 17.25 0.50
N GLY A 78 3.63 18.02 -0.22
CA GLY A 78 2.17 17.96 -0.17
C GLY A 78 1.61 16.65 -0.71
N VAL A 79 2.12 16.17 -1.85
CA VAL A 79 1.62 14.93 -2.46
C VAL A 79 1.89 13.71 -1.57
N PRO A 80 3.11 13.46 -1.06
CA PRO A 80 3.36 12.39 -0.11
C PRO A 80 2.59 12.56 1.20
N ALA A 81 2.44 13.78 1.73
CA ALA A 81 1.69 14.02 2.96
C ALA A 81 0.22 13.60 2.82
N VAL A 82 -0.44 13.98 1.73
CA VAL A 82 -1.83 13.58 1.45
C VAL A 82 -1.93 12.07 1.24
N ALA A 83 -0.99 11.46 0.52
CA ALA A 83 -0.98 10.01 0.31
C ALA A 83 -0.82 9.23 1.63
N VAL A 84 0.04 9.69 2.53
CA VAL A 84 0.22 9.08 3.86
C VAL A 84 -1.02 9.26 4.73
N LEU A 85 -1.65 10.43 4.72
CA LEU A 85 -2.91 10.66 5.44
C LEU A 85 -4.01 9.72 4.95
N ALA A 86 -4.14 9.56 3.63
CA ALA A 86 -5.09 8.60 3.05
C ALA A 86 -4.76 7.16 3.47
N ALA A 87 -3.49 6.76 3.45
CA ALA A 87 -3.06 5.44 3.89
C ALA A 87 -3.37 5.19 5.37
N ILE A 88 -3.18 6.18 6.24
CA ILE A 88 -3.53 6.10 7.67
C ILE A 88 -5.03 5.87 7.83
N VAL A 89 -5.86 6.68 7.16
CA VAL A 89 -7.33 6.54 7.23
C VAL A 89 -7.77 5.15 6.77
N LEU A 90 -7.24 4.65 5.64
CA LEU A 90 -7.56 3.32 5.13
C LEU A 90 -7.12 2.21 6.08
N THR A 91 -5.96 2.37 6.73
CA THR A 91 -5.46 1.42 7.72
C THR A 91 -6.32 1.43 8.98
N CYS A 92 -6.81 2.59 9.43
CA CYS A 92 -7.73 2.69 10.57
C CYS A 92 -9.10 2.07 10.29
N LEU A 93 -9.53 2.00 9.02
CA LEU A 93 -10.77 1.34 8.60
C LEU A 93 -10.60 -0.17 8.37
N TYR A 94 -9.39 -0.71 8.54
CA TYR A 94 -9.09 -2.12 8.29
C TYR A 94 -9.81 -3.02 9.32
N PRO A 95 -10.60 -4.01 8.87
CA PRO A 95 -11.51 -4.77 9.75
C PRO A 95 -10.86 -5.95 10.48
N ILE A 96 -9.58 -6.25 10.22
CA ILE A 96 -8.86 -7.34 10.89
C ILE A 96 -8.07 -6.75 12.06
N SER A 97 -8.65 -6.85 13.25
CA SER A 97 -7.95 -6.59 14.50
C SER A 97 -7.04 -7.75 14.87
N GLU A 98 -6.13 -7.52 15.82
CA GLU A 98 -5.22 -8.56 16.36
C GLU A 98 -5.99 -9.78 16.87
N ASP A 99 -7.04 -9.57 17.68
CA ASP A 99 -7.90 -10.66 18.17
C ASP A 99 -8.50 -11.49 17.04
N ARG A 100 -8.92 -10.81 15.96
CA ARG A 100 -9.52 -11.47 14.79
C ARG A 100 -8.48 -12.28 14.02
N ALA A 101 -7.26 -11.77 13.89
CA ALA A 101 -6.15 -12.51 13.27
C ALA A 101 -5.82 -13.78 14.07
N TYR A 102 -5.78 -13.70 15.41
CA TYR A 102 -5.59 -14.87 16.28
C TYR A 102 -6.71 -15.91 16.11
N GLN A 103 -7.97 -15.49 16.09
CA GLN A 103 -9.12 -16.39 15.88
C GLN A 103 -9.07 -17.11 14.53
N ILE A 104 -8.72 -16.39 13.46
CA ILE A 104 -8.59 -16.98 12.12
C ILE A 104 -7.51 -18.06 12.12
N ARG A 105 -6.36 -17.77 12.75
CA ARG A 105 -5.24 -18.70 12.83
C ARG A 105 -5.59 -19.95 13.62
N GLU A 106 -6.24 -19.81 14.78
CA GLU A 106 -6.66 -20.93 15.61
C GLU A 106 -7.64 -21.85 14.85
N GLU A 107 -8.62 -21.27 14.15
CA GLU A 107 -9.58 -22.04 13.35
C GLU A 107 -8.91 -22.77 12.18
N LEU A 108 -7.92 -22.16 11.51
CA LEU A 108 -7.13 -22.82 10.48
C LEU A 108 -6.28 -23.97 11.04
N GLU A 109 -5.66 -23.79 12.20
CA GLU A 109 -4.88 -24.83 12.89
C GLU A 109 -5.76 -26.01 13.30
N ARG A 110 -6.99 -25.73 13.79
CA ARG A 110 -8.03 -26.73 14.08
C ARG A 110 -8.41 -27.53 12.83
N ARG A 111 -8.67 -26.87 11.70
CA ARG A 111 -9.05 -27.51 10.43
C ARG A 111 -7.93 -28.38 9.84
N ARG A 112 -6.67 -27.95 10.00
CA ARG A 112 -5.49 -28.70 9.54
C ARG A 112 -5.20 -29.94 10.39
N GLY A 113 -5.97 -30.18 11.47
CA GLY A 113 -5.72 -31.29 12.39
C GLY A 113 -4.38 -31.17 13.12
N ARG A 114 -3.81 -29.96 13.18
CA ARG A 114 -2.50 -29.69 13.78
C ARG A 114 -2.55 -29.42 15.28
N MET A 115 -3.68 -29.68 15.94
CA MET A 115 -3.65 -30.13 17.33
C MET A 115 -3.37 -31.64 17.36
N ARG A 116 -2.10 -32.01 17.11
CA ARG A 116 -1.58 -33.32 17.47
C ARG A 116 -0.63 -33.10 18.64
N SER A 117 -1.16 -33.35 19.84
CA SER A 117 -0.51 -34.05 20.96
C SER A 117 0.98 -33.75 21.24
N ALA A 118 1.21 -33.32 22.49
CA ALA A 118 2.48 -33.15 23.21
C ALA A 118 3.13 -31.77 23.10
#